data_AF-A0A850CCL6-F1
#
_entry.id   AF-A0A850CCL6-F1
#
_cell.length_a   1.000
_cell.length_b   1.000
_cell.length_c   1.000
_cell.angle_alpha   90.00
_cell.angle_beta   90.00
_cell.angle_gamma   90.00
#
_symmetry.space_group_name_H-M   'P 1'
#
loop_
_entity.id
_entity.type
_entity.pdbx_description
1 polymer ?
#
loop_
_entity_poly.entity_id
_entity_poly.type
_entity_poly.pdbx_seq_one_letter_code
_entity_poly.pdbx_strand_id
1 'polypeptide(L)'
;MRLTKSHVVSGVLAVALLGATATAWYFAAQARTPAQRAEETAEPDDSVITVKVDQEQLIDTLEFEAVLDRTGDFEVPAPTAPEGIETALASKIPVEVGDEVKAGTVLLEVSGRPMIALEGDVPAYRDLQEGDTGPDVEQLQLALQQIYGTPKTGTFDSRTASDLKKLYDHAGYDHATTSEEVATEEDDTAEGDTGDENAEGGEENT
;
A
#
# COMPACT_ATOMS: atom_id res chain seq x y z
N MET A 1 -117.10 62.50 -32.44
CA MET A 1 -116.80 62.02 -31.08
C MET A 1 -115.84 63.01 -30.43
N ARG A 2 -116.33 63.92 -29.57
CA ARG A 2 -115.47 64.94 -28.94
C ARG A 2 -114.76 64.29 -27.74
N LEU A 3 -113.46 63.98 -27.87
CA LEU A 3 -112.66 63.51 -26.75
C LEU A 3 -112.62 64.60 -25.68
N THR A 4 -113.26 64.33 -24.55
CA THR A 4 -113.18 65.19 -23.37
C THR A 4 -111.78 65.08 -22.78
N LYS A 5 -111.21 66.19 -22.27
CA LYS A 5 -109.85 66.27 -21.72
C LYS A 5 -109.48 65.12 -20.76
N SER A 6 -110.47 64.54 -20.07
CA SER A 6 -110.33 63.38 -19.18
C SER A 6 -109.80 62.11 -19.86
N HIS A 7 -110.17 61.84 -21.12
CA HIS A 7 -109.75 60.62 -21.82
C HIS A 7 -108.30 60.70 -22.31
N VAL A 8 -107.84 61.90 -22.69
CA VAL A 8 -106.44 62.15 -23.10
C VAL A 8 -105.51 62.03 -21.90
N VAL A 9 -105.91 62.60 -20.75
CA VAL A 9 -105.14 62.48 -19.50
C VAL A 9 -105.03 61.02 -19.06
N SER A 10 -106.11 60.24 -19.14
CA SER A 10 -106.09 58.81 -18.80
C SER A 10 -105.19 57.99 -19.74
N GLY A 11 -105.16 58.30 -21.03
CA GLY A 11 -104.31 57.60 -22.01
C GLY A 11 -102.82 57.86 -21.80
N VAL A 12 -102.43 59.11 -21.55
CA VAL A 12 -101.03 59.47 -21.25
C VAL A 12 -100.56 58.81 -19.95
N LEU A 13 -101.42 58.76 -18.93
CA LEU A 13 -101.11 58.10 -17.66
C LEU A 13 -100.87 56.59 -17.86
N ALA A 14 -101.68 55.92 -18.67
CA ALA A 14 -101.54 54.51 -18.97
C ALA A 14 -100.22 54.20 -19.72
N VAL A 15 -99.84 55.03 -20.69
CA VAL A 15 -98.57 54.88 -21.42
C VAL A 15 -97.37 55.12 -20.51
N ALA A 16 -97.43 56.13 -19.64
CA ALA A 16 -96.36 56.40 -18.67
C ALA A 16 -96.18 55.24 -17.68
N LEU A 17 -97.28 54.65 -17.20
CA LEU A 17 -97.25 53.48 -16.31
C LEU A 17 -96.66 52.26 -17.00
N LEU A 18 -97.05 51.98 -18.25
CA LEU A 18 -96.49 50.89 -19.04
C LEU A 18 -95.01 51.09 -19.36
N GLY A 19 -94.59 52.34 -19.62
CA GLY A 19 -93.19 52.68 -19.79
C GLY A 19 -92.38 52.43 -18.52
N ALA A 20 -92.90 52.88 -17.37
CA ALA A 20 -92.23 52.69 -16.08
C ALA A 20 -92.08 51.21 -15.71
N THR A 21 -93.12 50.39 -15.90
CA THR A 21 -93.04 48.94 -15.60
C THR A 21 -92.11 48.21 -16.55
N ALA A 22 -92.10 48.54 -17.85
CA ALA A 22 -91.16 47.96 -18.81
C ALA A 22 -89.71 48.29 -18.46
N THR A 23 -89.43 49.55 -18.08
CA THR A 23 -88.08 49.94 -17.65
C THR A 23 -87.66 49.24 -16.36
N ALA A 24 -88.55 49.13 -15.37
CA ALA A 24 -88.26 48.42 -14.13
C ALA A 24 -87.98 46.93 -14.37
N TRP A 25 -88.74 46.28 -15.25
CA TRP A 25 -88.55 44.87 -15.60
C TRP A 25 -87.23 44.64 -16.34
N TYR A 26 -86.84 45.54 -17.25
CA TYR A 26 -85.56 45.45 -17.96
C TYR A 26 -84.36 45.49 -17.01
N PHE A 27 -84.37 46.41 -16.04
CA PHE A 27 -83.30 46.48 -15.03
C PHE A 27 -83.31 45.28 -14.07
N ALA A 28 -84.49 44.80 -13.68
CA ALA A 28 -84.62 43.62 -12.83
C ALA A 28 -84.15 42.34 -13.54
N ALA A 29 -84.46 42.19 -14.83
CA ALA A 29 -84.05 41.04 -15.63
C ALA A 29 -82.52 40.95 -15.83
N GLN A 30 -81.81 42.08 -15.77
CA GLN A 30 -80.36 42.12 -15.88
C GLN A 30 -79.63 41.96 -14.53
N ALA A 31 -80.35 42.13 -13.41
CA ALA A 31 -79.77 42.05 -12.08
C ALA A 31 -79.59 40.58 -11.65
N ARG A 32 -78.33 40.12 -11.57
CA ARG A 32 -77.99 38.81 -11.00
C ARG A 32 -77.81 38.91 -9.49
N THR A 33 -78.39 37.97 -8.77
CA THR A 33 -78.24 37.90 -7.31
C THR A 33 -76.84 37.39 -6.95
N PRO A 34 -76.35 37.66 -5.72
CA PRO A 34 -75.07 37.13 -5.25
C PRO A 34 -75.02 35.59 -5.30
N ALA A 35 -76.16 34.94 -5.02
CA ALA A 35 -76.30 33.49 -5.08
C ALA A 35 -76.12 32.95 -6.51
N GLN A 36 -76.73 33.59 -7.51
CA GLN A 36 -76.57 33.20 -8.92
C GLN A 36 -75.11 33.35 -9.40
N ARG A 37 -74.39 34.40 -8.97
CA ARG A 37 -72.96 34.52 -9.29
C ARG A 37 -72.11 33.43 -8.66
N ALA A 38 -72.46 32.98 -7.46
CA ALA A 38 -71.73 31.90 -6.80
C ALA A 38 -71.95 30.56 -7.51
N GLU A 39 -73.17 30.27 -7.97
CA GLU A 39 -73.46 29.05 -8.75
C GLU A 39 -72.86 29.08 -10.16
N GLU A 40 -72.83 30.25 -10.81
CA GLU A 40 -72.17 30.45 -12.11
C GLU A 40 -70.63 30.50 -12.02
N THR A 41 -70.06 30.50 -10.81
CA THR A 41 -68.60 30.46 -10.63
C THR A 41 -68.09 29.05 -10.88
N ALA A 42 -67.31 28.88 -11.95
CA ALA A 42 -66.61 27.63 -12.20
C ALA A 42 -65.57 27.36 -11.10
N GLU A 43 -65.34 26.07 -10.82
CA GLU A 43 -64.31 25.66 -9.88
C GLU A 43 -62.93 26.17 -10.33
N PRO A 44 -62.08 26.68 -9.41
CA PRO A 44 -60.71 27.04 -9.75
C PRO A 44 -59.97 25.83 -10.30
N ASP A 45 -59.16 26.02 -11.33
CA ASP A 45 -58.34 24.94 -11.88
C ASP A 45 -57.37 24.39 -10.81
N ASP A 46 -57.16 23.07 -10.81
CA ASP A 46 -56.23 22.40 -9.91
C ASP A 46 -54.81 22.96 -10.04
N SER A 47 -54.20 23.33 -8.91
CA SER A 47 -52.81 23.78 -8.90
C SER A 47 -51.85 22.59 -8.94
N VAL A 48 -50.98 22.53 -9.95
CA VAL A 48 -49.91 21.52 -10.04
C VAL A 48 -48.65 21.99 -9.32
N ILE A 49 -48.14 21.18 -8.38
CA ILE A 49 -46.86 21.42 -7.72
C ILE A 49 -45.78 20.74 -8.56
N THR A 50 -44.91 21.54 -9.18
CA THR A 50 -43.75 21.05 -9.93
C THR A 50 -42.46 21.60 -9.35
N VAL A 51 -41.38 20.85 -9.53
CA VAL A 51 -40.01 21.26 -9.20
C VAL A 51 -39.16 21.16 -10.45
N LYS A 52 -38.15 22.03 -10.56
CA LYS A 52 -37.19 21.97 -11.66
C LYS A 52 -36.34 20.70 -11.50
N VAL A 53 -36.13 19.99 -12.60
CA VAL A 53 -35.21 18.85 -12.64
C VAL A 53 -33.81 19.40 -12.88
N ASP A 54 -32.90 19.13 -11.94
CA ASP A 54 -31.48 19.40 -12.09
C ASP A 54 -30.73 18.06 -12.26
N GLN A 55 -29.74 18.04 -13.14
CA GLN A 55 -28.91 16.86 -13.40
C GLN A 55 -27.60 16.99 -12.64
N GLU A 56 -27.45 16.22 -11.57
CA GLU A 56 -26.26 16.21 -10.73
C GLU A 56 -25.67 14.81 -10.65
N GLN A 57 -24.38 14.71 -10.34
CA GLN A 57 -23.73 13.43 -10.11
C GLN A 57 -24.11 12.90 -8.74
N LEU A 58 -24.75 11.74 -8.71
CA LEU A 58 -25.04 11.05 -7.45
C LEU A 58 -23.76 10.37 -6.96
N ILE A 59 -23.27 10.80 -5.81
CA ILE A 59 -22.11 10.20 -5.16
C ILE A 59 -22.63 9.20 -4.14
N ASP A 60 -22.35 7.93 -4.37
CA ASP A 60 -22.54 6.88 -3.38
C ASP A 60 -21.28 6.77 -2.54
N THR A 61 -21.38 7.07 -1.24
CA THR A 61 -20.24 7.03 -0.32
C THR A 61 -20.32 5.76 0.51
N LEU A 62 -19.35 4.87 0.32
CA LEU A 62 -19.22 3.64 1.10
C LEU A 62 -18.11 3.82 2.13
N GLU A 63 -18.46 3.62 3.40
CA GLU A 63 -17.50 3.60 4.51
C GLU A 63 -17.13 2.16 4.82
N PHE A 64 -15.83 1.86 4.83
CA PHE A 64 -15.30 0.55 5.18
C PHE A 64 -14.44 0.67 6.43
N GLU A 65 -14.63 -0.26 7.36
CA GLU A 65 -13.69 -0.49 8.45
C GLU A 65 -12.67 -1.55 8.00
N ALA A 66 -11.39 -1.23 8.09
CA ALA A 66 -10.30 -2.13 7.72
C ALA A 66 -9.38 -2.36 8.91
N VAL A 67 -8.93 -3.61 9.06
CA VAL A 67 -7.91 -4.00 10.02
C VAL A 67 -6.61 -4.20 9.25
N LEU A 68 -5.52 -3.60 9.72
CA LEU A 68 -4.19 -3.91 9.22
C LEU A 68 -3.71 -5.18 9.90
N ASP A 69 -3.34 -6.17 9.10
CA ASP A 69 -2.72 -7.40 9.57
C ASP A 69 -1.36 -7.60 8.91
N ARG A 70 -0.54 -8.46 9.51
CA ARG A 70 0.77 -8.82 8.99
C ARG A 70 0.60 -9.65 7.72
N THR A 71 1.30 -9.28 6.65
CA THR A 71 1.22 -9.97 5.35
C THR A 71 1.88 -11.34 5.34
N GLY A 72 2.76 -11.63 6.29
CA GLY A 72 3.40 -12.92 6.46
C GLY A 72 4.42 -12.91 7.60
N ASP A 73 4.81 -14.10 8.01
CA ASP A 73 5.91 -14.37 8.93
C ASP A 73 7.08 -15.02 8.17
N PHE A 74 8.29 -14.74 8.64
CA PHE A 74 9.50 -15.37 8.13
C PHE A 74 10.36 -15.79 9.33
N GLU A 75 10.54 -17.10 9.48
CA GLU A 75 11.40 -17.66 10.53
C GLU A 75 12.84 -17.79 10.01
N VAL A 76 13.77 -17.17 10.71
CA VAL A 76 15.20 -17.33 10.43
C VAL A 76 15.70 -18.54 11.23
N PRO A 77 16.22 -19.60 10.57
CA PRO A 77 16.72 -20.77 11.27
C PRO A 77 17.95 -20.43 12.12
N ALA A 78 18.17 -21.22 13.18
CA ALA A 78 19.34 -21.05 14.02
C ALA A 78 20.63 -21.20 13.19
N PRO A 79 21.64 -20.34 13.42
CA PRO A 79 22.87 -20.38 12.64
C PRO A 79 23.66 -21.65 12.92
N THR A 80 24.29 -22.17 11.88
CA THR A 80 25.28 -23.25 12.01
C THR A 80 26.63 -22.66 12.43
N ALA A 81 27.45 -23.45 13.11
CA ALA A 81 28.76 -23.00 13.52
C ALA A 81 29.61 -22.66 12.27
N PRO A 82 30.33 -21.53 12.28
CA PRO A 82 31.30 -21.20 11.23
C PRO A 82 32.33 -22.32 11.05
N GLU A 83 32.95 -22.41 9.87
CA GLU A 83 34.07 -23.32 9.64
C GLU A 83 35.16 -23.14 10.72
N GLY A 84 35.62 -24.25 11.29
CA GLY A 84 36.61 -24.27 12.38
C GLY A 84 36.04 -24.07 13.79
N ILE A 85 34.72 -23.90 13.95
CA ILE A 85 34.07 -23.75 15.27
C ILE A 85 33.11 -24.91 15.52
N GLU A 86 33.28 -25.62 16.64
CA GLU A 86 32.45 -26.79 16.96
C GLU A 86 31.04 -26.43 17.48
N THR A 87 30.87 -25.23 18.03
CA THR A 87 29.59 -24.78 18.61
C THR A 87 29.27 -23.35 18.18
N ALA A 88 28.09 -23.16 17.58
CA ALA A 88 27.58 -21.83 17.26
C ALA A 88 27.21 -21.10 18.55
N LEU A 89 27.99 -20.06 18.91
CA LEU A 89 27.70 -19.21 20.05
C LEU A 89 27.13 -17.88 19.57
N ALA A 90 25.91 -17.54 19.98
CA ALA A 90 25.39 -16.19 19.80
C ALA A 90 26.16 -15.21 20.69
N SER A 91 27.13 -14.49 20.12
CA SER A 91 28.02 -13.58 20.85
C SER A 91 27.38 -12.21 21.06
N LYS A 92 26.49 -11.77 20.15
CA LYS A 92 25.78 -10.49 20.24
C LYS A 92 24.45 -10.54 19.49
N ILE A 93 23.43 -9.86 20.00
CA ILE A 93 22.14 -9.66 19.34
C ILE A 93 21.85 -8.15 19.38
N PRO A 94 22.12 -7.41 18.29
CA PRO A 94 21.94 -5.96 18.26
C PRO A 94 20.50 -5.49 17.98
N VAL A 95 19.60 -6.39 17.59
CA VAL A 95 18.19 -6.07 17.28
C VAL A 95 17.26 -6.42 18.43
N GLU A 96 16.22 -5.62 18.63
CA GLU A 96 15.17 -5.84 19.62
C GLU A 96 13.81 -6.13 18.97
N VAL A 97 12.88 -6.68 19.76
CA VAL A 97 11.52 -6.96 19.28
C VAL A 97 10.80 -5.65 18.95
N GLY A 98 10.40 -5.50 17.69
CA GLY A 98 9.75 -4.30 17.18
C GLY A 98 10.64 -3.44 16.29
N ASP A 99 11.94 -3.75 16.19
CA ASP A 99 12.85 -3.05 15.31
C ASP A 99 12.55 -3.33 13.83
N GLU A 100 12.76 -2.31 13.00
CA GLU A 100 12.69 -2.43 11.55
C GLU A 100 13.99 -3.05 11.01
N VAL A 101 13.88 -4.20 10.34
CA VAL A 101 15.00 -4.86 9.66
C VAL A 101 15.03 -4.42 8.21
N LYS A 102 16.17 -3.86 7.77
CA LYS A 102 16.43 -3.46 6.38
C LYS A 102 17.57 -4.30 5.81
N ALA A 103 17.70 -4.28 4.48
CA ALA A 103 18.88 -4.83 3.83
C ALA A 103 20.14 -4.13 4.38
N GLY A 104 21.11 -4.93 4.85
CA GLY A 104 22.33 -4.48 5.53
C GLY A 104 22.26 -4.44 7.06
N THR A 105 21.10 -4.68 7.67
CA THR A 105 20.99 -4.75 9.14
C THR A 105 21.68 -6.01 9.68
N VAL A 106 22.54 -5.86 10.69
CA VAL A 106 23.11 -7.00 11.43
C VAL A 106 22.04 -7.55 12.36
N LEU A 107 21.64 -8.82 12.18
CA LEU A 107 20.61 -9.47 13.00
C LEU A 107 21.18 -10.08 14.27
N LEU A 108 22.31 -10.76 14.12
CA LEU A 108 22.97 -11.49 15.19
C LEU A 108 24.45 -11.66 14.86
N GLU A 109 25.26 -11.91 15.88
CA GLU A 109 26.66 -12.24 15.76
C GLU A 109 26.87 -13.67 16.26
N VAL A 110 27.50 -14.52 15.45
CA VAL A 110 27.82 -15.91 15.79
C VAL A 110 29.33 -16.03 15.89
N SER A 111 29.82 -16.27 17.09
CA SER A 111 31.24 -16.47 17.37
C SER A 111 32.13 -15.38 16.74
N GLY A 112 31.70 -14.12 16.82
CA GLY A 112 32.41 -12.96 16.27
C GLY A 112 32.09 -12.61 14.81
N ARG A 113 31.29 -13.42 14.09
CA ARG A 113 30.92 -13.17 12.69
C ARG A 113 29.50 -12.60 12.59
N PRO A 114 29.29 -11.49 11.85
CA PRO A 114 27.96 -10.90 11.72
C PRO A 114 27.09 -11.70 10.76
N MET A 115 25.81 -11.84 11.09
CA MET A 115 24.77 -12.31 10.19
C MET A 115 23.97 -11.10 9.71
N ILE A 116 24.27 -10.67 8.48
CA ILE A 116 23.71 -9.46 7.87
C ILE A 116 22.47 -9.84 7.05
N ALA A 117 21.36 -9.15 7.28
CA ALA A 117 20.12 -9.33 6.53
C ALA A 117 20.28 -8.83 5.09
N LEU A 118 19.99 -9.68 4.11
CA LEU A 118 19.96 -9.35 2.70
C LEU A 118 18.65 -9.86 2.10
N GLU A 119 18.09 -9.11 1.15
CA GLU A 119 16.87 -9.52 0.45
C GLU A 119 17.18 -10.66 -0.53
N GLY A 120 16.32 -11.68 -0.54
CA GLY A 120 16.48 -12.83 -1.41
C GLY A 120 15.40 -13.89 -1.19
N ASP A 121 15.21 -14.74 -2.19
CA ASP A 121 14.22 -15.82 -2.15
C ASP A 121 14.79 -17.10 -1.51
N VAL A 122 16.10 -17.31 -1.62
CA VAL A 122 16.77 -18.54 -1.18
C VAL A 122 17.88 -18.20 -0.18
N PRO A 123 17.96 -18.89 0.98
CA PRO A 123 19.10 -18.73 1.88
C PRO A 123 20.42 -19.11 1.19
N ALA A 124 21.53 -18.45 1.55
CA ALA A 124 22.85 -18.87 1.11
C ALA A 124 23.14 -20.30 1.63
N TYR A 125 23.44 -21.23 0.73
CA TYR A 125 23.61 -22.66 1.02
C TYR A 125 25.05 -23.17 0.86
N ARG A 126 25.95 -22.31 0.37
CA ARG A 126 27.39 -22.58 0.23
C ARG A 126 28.17 -21.30 0.46
N ASP A 127 29.46 -21.45 0.75
CA ASP A 127 30.39 -20.33 0.69
C ASP A 127 30.65 -19.94 -0.77
N LEU A 128 30.74 -18.62 -1.00
CA LEU A 128 30.96 -18.04 -2.32
C LEU A 128 32.37 -17.48 -2.43
N GLN A 129 33.01 -17.74 -3.56
CA GLN A 129 34.36 -17.30 -3.87
C GLN A 129 34.37 -16.53 -5.19
N GLU A 130 35.41 -15.71 -5.40
CA GLU A 130 35.58 -15.01 -6.68
C GLU A 130 35.67 -16.00 -7.84
N GLY A 131 34.90 -15.72 -8.90
CA GLY A 131 34.75 -16.62 -10.05
C GLY A 131 33.56 -17.57 -9.97
N ASP A 132 32.91 -17.71 -8.81
CA ASP A 132 31.70 -18.53 -8.69
C ASP A 132 30.56 -17.99 -9.55
N THR A 133 29.74 -18.91 -10.04
CA THR A 133 28.52 -18.60 -10.80
C THR A 133 27.34 -19.35 -10.21
N GLY A 134 26.15 -18.76 -10.28
CA GLY A 134 24.92 -19.43 -9.88
C GLY A 134 23.80 -18.48 -9.44
N PRO A 135 22.62 -19.04 -9.12
CA PRO A 135 21.48 -18.27 -8.64
C PRO A 135 21.75 -17.53 -7.32
N ASP A 136 22.60 -18.11 -6.46
CA ASP A 136 23.05 -17.52 -5.20
C ASP A 136 23.93 -16.28 -5.40
N VAL A 137 24.85 -16.32 -6.37
CA VAL A 137 25.66 -15.17 -6.78
C VAL A 137 24.77 -14.06 -7.34
N GLU A 138 23.84 -14.41 -8.23
CA GLU A 138 22.89 -13.45 -8.80
C GLU A 138 22.03 -12.78 -7.73
N GLN A 139 21.58 -13.55 -6.74
CA GLN A 139 20.77 -13.04 -5.64
C GLN A 139 21.60 -12.11 -4.74
N LEU A 140 22.84 -12.48 -4.39
CA LEU A 140 23.74 -11.62 -3.65
C LEU A 140 23.97 -10.30 -4.39
N GLN A 141 24.21 -10.35 -5.70
CA GLN A 141 24.36 -9.16 -6.53
C GLN A 141 23.12 -8.29 -6.55
N LEU A 142 21.92 -8.88 -6.60
CA LEU A 142 20.65 -8.14 -6.52
C LEU A 142 20.46 -7.46 -5.16
N ALA A 143 20.79 -8.15 -4.06
CA ALA A 143 20.74 -7.54 -2.73
C ALA A 143 21.75 -6.38 -2.60
N LEU A 144 22.99 -6.57 -3.05
CA LEU A 144 24.01 -5.52 -3.07
C LEU A 144 23.67 -4.40 -4.06
N GLN A 145 22.89 -4.66 -5.11
CA GLN A 145 22.41 -3.64 -6.03
C GLN A 145 21.53 -2.61 -5.35
N GLN A 146 20.65 -3.04 -4.44
CA GLN A 146 19.77 -2.12 -3.72
C GLN A 146 20.54 -1.17 -2.79
N ILE A 147 21.66 -1.64 -2.24
CA ILE A 147 22.47 -0.88 -1.27
C ILE A 147 23.56 -0.05 -1.96
N TYR A 148 24.25 -0.64 -2.94
CA TYR A 148 25.48 -0.09 -3.54
C TYR A 148 25.47 0.03 -5.07
N GLY A 149 24.38 -0.38 -5.74
CA GLY A 149 24.28 -0.35 -7.20
C GLY A 149 25.16 -1.38 -7.91
N THR A 150 25.47 -2.50 -7.26
CA THR A 150 26.22 -3.62 -7.84
C THR A 150 25.56 -4.15 -9.13
N PRO A 151 26.31 -4.32 -10.23
CA PRO A 151 25.79 -4.92 -11.45
C PRO A 151 25.49 -6.42 -11.27
N LYS A 152 24.40 -6.89 -11.89
CA LYS A 152 24.09 -8.32 -11.97
C LYS A 152 24.82 -8.95 -13.15
N THR A 153 26.01 -9.50 -12.91
CA THR A 153 26.83 -10.16 -13.93
C THR A 153 26.65 -11.68 -13.95
N GLY A 154 26.11 -12.26 -12.88
CA GLY A 154 25.94 -13.72 -12.73
C GLY A 154 27.23 -14.46 -12.36
N THR A 155 28.32 -13.73 -12.16
CA THR A 155 29.61 -14.24 -11.69
C THR A 155 30.08 -13.40 -10.51
N PHE A 156 30.62 -14.04 -9.49
CA PHE A 156 31.19 -13.35 -8.35
C PHE A 156 32.47 -12.65 -8.82
N ASP A 157 32.32 -11.40 -9.23
CA ASP A 157 33.39 -10.59 -9.79
C ASP A 157 34.01 -9.66 -8.74
N SER A 158 35.12 -9.02 -9.10
CA SER A 158 35.82 -8.06 -8.25
C SER A 158 34.93 -6.90 -7.79
N ARG A 159 33.89 -6.55 -8.56
CA ARG A 159 32.94 -5.50 -8.18
C ARG A 159 32.04 -5.98 -7.05
N THR A 160 31.54 -7.20 -7.15
CA THR A 160 30.76 -7.88 -6.13
C THR A 160 31.57 -8.03 -4.84
N ALA A 161 32.83 -8.50 -4.95
CA ALA A 161 33.76 -8.59 -3.82
C ALA A 161 33.97 -7.23 -3.12
N SER A 162 34.17 -6.17 -3.91
CA SER A 162 34.38 -4.82 -3.39
C SER A 162 33.15 -4.26 -2.68
N ASP A 163 31.95 -4.49 -3.21
CA ASP A 163 30.70 -4.03 -2.59
C ASP A 163 30.34 -4.88 -1.36
N LEU A 164 30.67 -6.17 -1.36
CA LEU A 164 30.56 -7.02 -0.18
C LEU A 164 31.51 -6.55 0.93
N LYS A 165 32.75 -6.20 0.60
CA LYS A 165 33.68 -5.62 1.56
C LYS A 165 33.11 -4.35 2.22
N LYS A 166 32.53 -3.45 1.43
CA LYS A 166 31.86 -2.25 1.96
C LYS A 166 30.70 -2.59 2.90
N LEU A 167 29.95 -3.66 2.62
CA LEU A 167 28.87 -4.12 3.50
C LEU A 167 29.42 -4.49 4.89
N TYR A 168 30.49 -5.28 4.92
CA TYR A 168 31.15 -5.68 6.17
C TYR A 168 31.77 -4.47 6.89
N ASP A 169 32.47 -3.60 6.16
CA ASP A 169 33.08 -2.39 6.71
C ASP A 169 32.02 -1.45 7.33
N HIS A 170 30.86 -1.30 6.67
CA HIS A 170 29.74 -0.50 7.18
C HIS A 170 29.12 -1.11 8.44
N ALA A 171 29.10 -2.45 8.52
CA ALA A 171 28.65 -3.17 9.70
C ALA A 171 29.69 -3.15 10.85
N GLY A 172 30.94 -2.74 10.58
CA GLY A 172 32.03 -2.71 11.55
C GLY A 172 32.71 -4.05 11.78
N TYR A 173 32.68 -4.95 10.79
CA TYR A 173 33.26 -6.29 10.85
C TYR A 173 34.26 -6.52 9.73
N ASP A 174 35.22 -7.41 9.96
CA ASP A 174 36.09 -7.91 8.90
C ASP A 174 35.32 -8.85 7.97
N HIS A 175 35.54 -8.69 6.67
CA HIS A 175 34.97 -9.59 5.65
C HIS A 175 35.67 -10.95 5.69
N ALA A 176 34.92 -12.00 5.36
CA ALA A 176 35.49 -13.34 5.25
C ALA A 176 36.45 -13.39 4.06
N THR A 177 37.66 -13.93 4.30
CA THR A 177 38.63 -14.24 3.26
C THR A 177 38.87 -15.75 3.25
N THR A 178 38.77 -16.38 2.09
CA THR A 178 39.32 -17.74 1.90
C THR A 178 40.83 -17.62 1.82
N SER A 179 41.49 -17.67 2.98
CA SER A 179 42.90 -17.94 3.01
C SER A 179 43.04 -19.46 2.92
N GLU A 180 43.48 -19.98 1.77
CA GLU A 180 44.18 -21.26 1.78
C GLU A 180 45.44 -21.04 2.62
N GLU A 181 45.35 -21.27 3.93
CA GLU A 181 46.51 -21.48 4.77
C GLU A 181 47.09 -22.83 4.32
N VAL A 182 47.84 -22.81 3.22
CA VAL A 182 48.86 -23.83 2.98
C VAL A 182 49.85 -23.64 4.10
N ALA A 183 49.63 -24.36 5.20
CA ALA A 183 50.67 -24.68 6.16
C ALA A 183 51.79 -25.35 5.36
N THR A 184 52.71 -24.52 4.84
CA THR A 184 54.01 -25.00 4.44
C THR A 184 54.70 -25.28 5.76
N GLU A 185 54.54 -26.52 6.24
CA GLU A 185 55.48 -27.07 7.21
C GLU A 185 56.84 -27.00 6.52
N GLU A 186 57.62 -25.98 6.85
CA GLU A 186 59.04 -25.92 6.56
C GLU A 186 59.67 -27.11 7.30
N ASP A 187 59.90 -28.18 6.53
CA ASP A 187 60.70 -29.34 6.88
C ASP A 187 62.14 -28.86 7.16
N ASP A 188 62.41 -28.54 8.43
CA ASP A 188 63.76 -28.29 8.95
C ASP A 188 64.51 -29.63 9.00
N THR A 189 64.91 -30.11 7.82
CA THR A 189 65.86 -31.20 7.63
C THR A 189 67.25 -30.71 8.04
N ALA A 190 67.52 -30.75 9.35
CA ALA A 190 68.87 -30.66 9.87
C ALA A 190 69.64 -31.95 9.53
N GLU A 191 70.31 -31.94 8.38
CA GLU A 191 71.39 -32.86 8.04
C GLU A 191 72.52 -32.74 9.07
N GLY A 192 72.67 -33.79 9.89
CA GLY A 192 73.82 -34.02 10.76
C GLY A 192 74.47 -35.35 10.40
N ASP A 193 75.18 -35.38 9.27
CA ASP A 193 76.13 -36.44 8.91
C ASP A 193 77.39 -36.31 9.79
N THR A 194 77.70 -37.35 10.57
CA THR A 194 79.07 -37.89 10.63
C THR A 194 79.14 -39.25 11.35
N GLY A 195 79.52 -40.27 10.59
CA GLY A 195 80.59 -41.19 10.99
C GLY A 195 80.23 -42.45 11.78
N ASP A 196 79.76 -43.48 11.07
CA ASP A 196 79.93 -44.88 11.48
C ASP A 196 81.21 -45.46 10.84
N GLU A 197 82.21 -45.78 11.67
CA GLU A 197 83.33 -46.66 11.31
C GLU A 197 83.69 -47.61 12.48
N ASN A 198 83.07 -48.79 12.43
CA ASN A 198 83.74 -50.11 12.33
C ASN A 198 84.26 -50.88 13.58
N ALA A 199 83.85 -52.16 13.58
CA ALA A 199 84.56 -53.39 13.97
C ALA A 199 84.65 -53.86 15.45
N GLU A 200 83.77 -54.81 15.76
CA GLU A 200 84.06 -56.23 16.04
C GLU A 200 85.13 -56.64 17.08
N GLY A 201 84.73 -57.48 18.04
CA GLY A 201 85.63 -58.34 18.81
C GLY A 201 85.13 -58.63 20.23
N GLY A 202 84.63 -59.85 20.46
CA GLY A 202 84.26 -60.33 21.80
C GLY A 202 85.48 -60.61 22.69
N GLU A 203 85.23 -60.79 24.00
CA GLU A 203 85.77 -61.86 24.85
C GLU A 203 85.36 -61.66 26.32
N GLU A 204 85.21 -62.80 26.98
CA GLU A 204 84.81 -63.04 28.37
C GLU A 204 85.85 -62.52 29.40
N ASN A 205 85.42 -62.05 30.57
CA ASN A 205 85.82 -62.62 31.88
C ASN A 205 85.26 -61.88 33.12
N THR A 206 84.96 -62.73 34.11
CA THR A 206 84.83 -62.54 35.59
C THR A 206 83.78 -61.62 36.16
#